data_AF-A8G309-F1
#
_entry.id   AF-A8G309-F1
#
_cell.length_a   1.000
_cell.length_b   1.000
_cell.length_c   1.000
_cell.angle_alpha   90.00
_cell.angle_beta   90.00
_cell.angle_gamma   90.00
#
_symmetry.space_group_name_H-M   'P 1'
#
loop_
_entity.id
_entity.type
_entity.pdbx_description
1 polymer ?
#
loop_
_entity_poly.entity_id
_entity_poly.type
_entity_poly.pdbx_seq_one_letter_code
_entity_poly.pdbx_strand_id
1 'polypeptide(L)'
;MTYLFLYIVGIILIWWIYRVGWLEALKTVVKVIVPSALIILFNIKAGRLLFKSPVVGLLSALPTSIFIFRGSLPLVSYINNWIENKINNYDDSEVIDTDSVPLDD
;
A
#
# COMPACT_ATOMS: atom_id res chain seq x y z
N MET A 1 24.16 7.91 12.90
CA MET A 1 22.76 8.20 13.28
C MET A 1 21.76 7.66 12.26
N THR A 2 21.89 7.97 10.96
CA THR A 2 20.95 7.50 9.91
C THR A 2 20.80 5.97 9.85
N TYR A 3 21.90 5.22 9.94
CA TYR A 3 21.85 3.75 9.92
C TYR A 3 21.13 3.14 11.12
N LEU A 4 21.35 3.71 12.32
CA LEU A 4 20.69 3.27 13.54
C LEU A 4 19.18 3.57 13.51
N PHE A 5 18.80 4.73 12.96
CA PHE A 5 17.41 5.06 12.72
C PHE A 5 16.74 4.09 11.75
N LEU A 6 17.35 3.83 10.59
CA LEU A 6 16.83 2.89 9.60
C LEU A 6 16.71 1.47 10.15
N TYR A 7 17.67 1.05 10.98
CA TYR A 7 17.64 -0.25 11.64
C TYR A 7 16.45 -0.39 12.60
N ILE A 8 16.22 0.61 13.45
CA ILE A 8 15.09 0.63 14.38
C ILE A 8 13.76 0.64 13.63
N VAL A 9 13.62 1.50 12.61
CA VAL A 9 12.41 1.56 11.77
C VAL A 9 12.16 0.23 11.07
N GLY A 10 13.21 -0.40 10.53
CA GLY A 10 13.13 -1.71 9.89
C GLY A 10 12.60 -2.78 10.84
N ILE A 11 13.12 -2.86 12.06
CA ILE A 11 12.63 -3.82 13.07
C ILE A 11 11.15 -3.57 13.40
N ILE A 12 10.74 -2.31 13.57
CA ILE A 12 9.34 -1.97 13.86
C ILE A 12 8.42 -2.38 12.70
N LEU A 13 8.84 -2.16 11.45
CA LEU A 13 8.08 -2.56 10.27
C LEU A 13 7.95 -4.08 10.16
N ILE A 14 9.03 -4.82 10.39
CA ILE A 14 9.01 -6.29 10.38
C ILE A 14 8.07 -6.81 11.49
N TRP A 15 8.20 -6.28 12.70
CA TRP A 15 7.34 -6.63 13.82
C TRP A 15 5.87 -6.33 13.51
N TRP A 16 5.58 -5.20 12.89
CA TRP A 16 4.23 -4.82 12.50
C TRP A 16 3.64 -5.77 11.45
N ILE A 17 4.40 -6.10 10.40
CA ILE A 17 3.96 -7.05 9.36
C ILE A 17 3.70 -8.42 9.97
N TYR A 18 4.55 -8.89 10.88
CA TYR A 18 4.33 -10.15 11.58
C TYR A 18 3.04 -10.16 12.41
N ARG A 19 2.71 -9.04 13.06
CA ARG A 19 1.49 -8.91 13.87
C ARG A 19 0.22 -8.80 13.03
N VAL A 20 0.26 -8.05 11.94
CA VAL A 20 -0.92 -7.64 11.16
C VAL A 20 -1.15 -8.55 9.95
N GLY A 21 -0.13 -9.25 9.49
CA GLY A 21 -0.18 -10.14 8.33
C GLY A 21 0.13 -9.42 7.01
N TRP A 22 0.61 -10.20 6.04
CA TRP A 22 1.04 -9.70 4.73
C TRP A 22 -0.09 -9.05 3.93
N LEU A 23 -1.30 -9.63 3.96
CA LEU A 23 -2.45 -9.10 3.24
C LEU A 23 -2.84 -7.71 3.74
N GLU A 24 -2.95 -7.54 5.05
CA GLU A 24 -3.38 -6.28 5.64
C GLU A 24 -2.27 -5.22 5.56
N ALA A 25 -0.99 -5.63 5.60
CA ALA A 25 0.14 -4.77 5.27
C ALA A 25 0.06 -4.26 3.82
N LEU A 26 -0.24 -5.14 2.84
CA LEU A 26 -0.40 -4.76 1.43
C LEU A 26 -1.57 -3.77 1.25
N LYS A 27 -2.73 -4.05 1.85
CA LYS A 27 -3.90 -3.15 1.83
C LYS A 27 -3.57 -1.77 2.42
N THR A 28 -2.77 -1.73 3.49
CA THR A 28 -2.29 -0.48 4.09
C THR A 28 -1.39 0.30 3.13
N VAL A 29 -0.49 -0.38 2.43
CA VAL A 29 0.37 0.23 1.42
C VAL A 29 -0.45 0.79 0.26
N VAL A 30 -1.43 0.05 -0.26
CA VAL A 30 -2.36 0.50 -1.32
C VAL A 30 -3.10 1.78 -0.91
N LYS A 31 -3.58 1.84 0.33
CA LYS A 31 -4.28 3.00 0.90
C LYS A 31 -3.42 4.28 0.91
N VAL A 32 -2.09 4.16 0.93
CA VAL A 32 -1.18 5.31 0.89
C VAL A 32 -0.71 5.59 -0.53
N ILE A 33 -0.32 4.57 -1.28
CA ILE A 33 0.26 4.71 -2.63
C ILE A 33 -0.76 5.25 -3.62
N VAL A 34 -2.00 4.72 -3.64
CA VAL A 34 -2.99 5.11 -4.65
C VAL A 34 -3.37 6.58 -4.55
N PRO A 35 -3.75 7.13 -3.38
CA PRO A 35 -4.01 8.56 -3.27
C PRO A 35 -2.76 9.39 -3.58
N SER A 36 -1.58 8.97 -3.13
CA SER A 36 -0.33 9.71 -3.37
C SER A 36 0.01 9.81 -4.85
N ALA A 37 -0.11 8.71 -5.59
CA ALA A 37 0.13 8.69 -7.03
C ALA A 37 -0.85 9.61 -7.77
N LEU A 38 -2.14 9.57 -7.41
CA LEU A 38 -3.15 10.44 -8.02
C LEU A 38 -2.90 11.92 -7.67
N ILE A 39 -2.53 12.23 -6.43
CA ILE A 39 -2.19 13.59 -6.01
C ILE A 39 -1.05 14.13 -6.86
N ILE A 40 0.03 13.36 -7.04
CA ILE A 40 1.18 13.75 -7.86
C ILE A 40 0.76 13.94 -9.32
N LEU A 41 -0.02 13.01 -9.88
CA LEU A 41 -0.44 13.03 -11.28
C LEU A 41 -1.32 14.25 -11.60
N PHE A 42 -2.28 14.59 -10.73
CA PHE A 42 -3.22 15.68 -10.99
C PHE A 42 -2.69 17.06 -10.53
N ASN A 43 -1.69 17.11 -9.64
CA ASN A 43 -1.09 18.36 -9.18
C ASN A 43 0.27 18.67 -9.82
N ILE A 44 0.59 18.17 -11.01
CA ILE A 44 1.89 18.45 -11.69
C ILE A 44 2.18 19.96 -11.79
N LYS A 45 1.16 20.80 -12.06
CA LYS A 45 1.30 22.25 -12.13
C LYS A 45 1.63 22.88 -10.76
N ALA A 46 0.97 22.43 -9.69
CA ALA A 46 1.28 22.88 -8.34
C ALA A 46 2.64 22.34 -7.87
N GLY A 47 3.05 21.16 -8.34
CA GLY A 47 4.40 20.61 -8.20
C GLY A 47 5.47 21.53 -8.77
N ARG A 48 5.24 22.07 -9.98
CA ARG A 48 6.13 23.10 -10.55
C ARG A 48 6.17 24.38 -9.71
N LEU A 49 5.06 24.74 -9.07
CA LEU A 49 4.98 25.90 -8.19
C LEU A 49 5.73 25.67 -6.87
N LEU A 50 5.70 24.45 -6.31
CA LEU A 50 6.46 24.06 -5.11
C LEU A 50 7.97 24.31 -5.26
N PHE A 51 8.54 24.03 -6.44
CA PHE A 51 9.96 24.27 -6.69
C PHE A 51 10.31 25.75 -6.92
N LYS A 52 9.33 26.60 -7.25
CA LYS A 52 9.54 28.05 -7.44
C LYS A 52 9.26 28.85 -6.17
N SER A 53 8.20 28.51 -5.46
CA SER A 53 7.78 29.11 -4.20
C SER A 53 7.14 28.01 -3.34
N PRO A 54 7.89 27.40 -2.41
CA PRO A 54 7.44 26.25 -1.65
C PRO A 54 6.13 26.50 -0.89
N VAL A 55 6.00 27.68 -0.27
CA VAL A 55 4.83 28.05 0.54
C VAL A 55 3.58 28.17 -0.34
N VAL A 56 3.68 28.89 -1.46
CA VAL A 56 2.55 29.09 -2.37
C VAL A 56 2.18 27.79 -3.09
N GLY A 57 3.19 26.98 -3.45
CA GLY A 57 2.98 25.64 -4.00
C GLY A 57 2.19 24.75 -3.06
N LEU A 58 2.56 24.69 -1.78
CA LEU A 58 1.85 23.90 -0.77
C LEU A 58 0.41 24.38 -0.60
N LEU A 59 0.21 25.68 -0.39
CA LEU A 59 -1.12 26.27 -0.22
C LEU A 59 -2.02 26.03 -1.43
N SER A 60 -1.46 26.06 -2.65
CA SER A 60 -2.21 25.79 -3.88
C SER A 60 -2.56 24.31 -4.07
N ALA A 61 -1.70 23.40 -3.61
CA ALA A 61 -1.88 21.96 -3.78
C ALA A 61 -2.77 21.34 -2.70
N LEU A 62 -2.89 21.95 -1.53
CA LEU A 62 -3.64 21.38 -0.39
C LEU A 62 -5.13 21.13 -0.69
N PRO A 63 -5.92 22.09 -1.22
CA PRO A 63 -7.35 21.88 -1.46
C PRO A 63 -7.61 20.77 -2.49
N THR A 64 -6.85 20.78 -3.58
CA THR A 64 -6.95 19.77 -4.64
C THR A 64 -6.49 18.40 -4.15
N SER A 65 -5.43 18.34 -3.35
CA SER A 65 -4.95 17.07 -2.77
C SER A 65 -5.97 16.43 -1.85
N ILE A 66 -6.69 17.21 -1.04
CA ILE A 66 -7.78 16.70 -0.19
C ILE A 66 -8.93 16.15 -1.04
N PHE A 67 -9.29 16.86 -2.11
CA PHE A 67 -10.34 16.41 -3.03
C PHE A 67 -9.96 15.08 -3.71
N ILE A 68 -8.74 14.99 -4.23
CA ILE A 68 -8.21 13.78 -4.88
C ILE A 68 -8.12 12.63 -3.87
N PHE A 69 -7.66 12.89 -2.65
CA PHE A 69 -7.60 11.88 -1.59
C PHE A 69 -8.98 11.27 -1.34
N ARG A 70 -10.01 12.10 -1.17
CA ARG A 70 -11.39 11.60 -0.98
C ARG A 70 -11.91 10.87 -2.22
N GLY A 71 -11.67 11.40 -3.41
CA GLY A 71 -12.07 10.78 -4.68
C GLY A 71 -11.34 9.45 -4.96
N SER A 72 -10.18 9.21 -4.35
CA SER A 72 -9.41 7.98 -4.52
C SER A 72 -9.88 6.82 -3.63
N LEU A 73 -10.68 7.09 -2.58
CA LEU A 73 -11.13 6.06 -1.64
C LEU A 73 -11.92 4.91 -2.30
N PRO A 74 -12.83 5.15 -3.27
CA PRO A 74 -13.51 4.07 -3.99
C PRO A 74 -12.54 3.18 -4.77
N LEU A 75 -11.50 3.77 -5.37
CA LEU A 75 -10.49 3.03 -6.11
C LEU A 75 -9.63 2.16 -5.17
N VAL A 76 -9.25 2.70 -4.02
CA VAL A 76 -8.55 1.93 -2.97
C VAL A 76 -9.41 0.73 -2.54
N SER A 77 -10.70 0.94 -2.31
CA SER A 77 -11.64 -0.13 -1.95
C SER A 77 -11.73 -1.20 -3.05
N TYR A 78 -11.85 -0.78 -4.31
CA TYR A 78 -11.87 -1.69 -5.45
C TYR A 78 -10.60 -2.55 -5.54
N ILE A 79 -9.42 -1.94 -5.40
CA ILE A 79 -8.14 -2.66 -5.43
C ILE A 79 -8.04 -3.63 -4.26
N ASN A 80 -8.44 -3.22 -3.06
CA ASN A 80 -8.41 -4.09 -1.88
C ASN A 80 -9.33 -5.31 -2.06
N ASN A 81 -10.54 -5.12 -2.59
CA ASN A 81 -11.47 -6.22 -2.87
C ASN A 81 -10.92 -7.15 -3.95
N TRP A 82 -10.25 -6.61 -4.97
CA TRP A 82 -9.61 -7.40 -6.01
C TRP A 82 -8.46 -8.27 -5.47
N ILE A 83 -7.63 -7.71 -4.57
CA ILE A 83 -6.55 -8.45 -3.90
C ILE A 83 -7.13 -9.59 -3.06
N GLU A 84 -8.17 -9.31 -2.28
CA GLU A 84 -8.82 -10.30 -1.43
C GLU A 84 -9.45 -11.44 -2.23
N ASN A 85 -10.18 -11.12 -3.29
CA ASN A 85 -10.70 -12.12 -4.22
C ASN A 85 -9.57 -12.96 -4.84
N LYS A 86 -8.45 -12.35 -5.20
CA LYS A 86 -7.32 -13.08 -5.79
C LYS A 86 -6.70 -14.09 -4.85
N ILE A 87 -6.59 -13.77 -3.56
CA ILE A 87 -6.04 -14.68 -2.54
C ILE A 87 -7.01 -15.83 -2.28
N ASN A 88 -8.30 -15.53 -2.11
CA ASN A 88 -9.31 -16.56 -1.83
C ASN A 88 -9.42 -17.60 -2.97
N ASN A 89 -9.27 -17.18 -4.23
CA ASN A 89 -9.28 -18.10 -5.38
C ASN A 89 -7.97 -18.90 -5.56
N TYR A 90 -6.88 -18.53 -4.88
CA TYR A 90 -5.62 -19.28 -4.92
C TYR A 90 -5.64 -20.43 -3.90
N ASP A 91 -6.22 -20.20 -2.71
CA ASP A 91 -6.27 -21.15 -1.59
C ASP A 91 -7.10 -22.42 -1.90
N ASP A 92 -8.11 -22.31 -2.78
CA ASP A 92 -8.94 -23.46 -3.20
C ASP A 92 -8.25 -24.39 -4.23
N SER A 93 -7.08 -24.03 -4.77
CA SER A 93 -6.42 -24.76 -5.87
C SER A 93 -5.18 -25.58 -5.46
N GLU A 94 -4.69 -25.43 -4.23
CA GLU A 94 -3.51 -26.13 -3.71
C GLU A 94 -3.83 -26.93 -2.43
N VAL A 95 -4.88 -27.75 -2.46
CA VAL A 95 -4.83 -28.99 -1.70
C VAL A 95 -3.88 -29.90 -2.47
N ILE A 96 -2.58 -29.86 -2.12
CA ILE A 96 -1.68 -30.94 -2.48
C ILE A 96 -2.22 -32.15 -1.72
N ASP A 97 -3.02 -32.98 -2.41
CA ASP A 97 -3.27 -34.35 -2.00
C ASP A 97 -1.90 -35.03 -1.95
N THR A 98 -1.25 -34.95 -0.79
CA THR A 98 -0.12 -35.82 -0.48
C THR A 98 -0.73 -37.20 -0.35
N ASP A 99 -0.75 -37.94 -1.46
CA ASP A 99 -0.91 -39.38 -1.44
C ASP A 99 0.13 -39.93 -0.46
N SER A 100 -0.32 -40.22 0.77
CA SER A 100 0.50 -40.84 1.79
C SER A 100 0.84 -42.24 1.28
N VAL A 101 2.05 -42.43 0.78
CA VAL A 101 2.56 -43.76 0.46
C VAL A 101 2.69 -44.51 1.79
N PRO A 102 1.91 -45.58 2.04
CA PRO A 102 2.17 -46.44 3.17
C PRO A 102 3.55 -47.08 2.94
N LEU A 103 4.44 -46.91 3.90
CA LEU A 103 5.64 -47.74 3.99
C LEU A 103 5.16 -49.14 4.35
N ASP A 104 5.20 -50.08 3.40
CA ASP A 104 5.03 -51.51 3.68
C ASP A 104 6.10 -51.94 4.70
N ASP A 105 5.66 -52.68 5.72
CA ASP A 105 6.47 -53.24 6.81
C ASP A 105 7.56 -54.22 6.34
#